data_AF-A0A9P6DGI2-F1
#
_entry.id   AF-A0A9P6DGI2-F1
#
_cell.length_a   1.000
_cell.length_b   1.000
_cell.length_c   1.000
_cell.angle_alpha   90.00
_cell.angle_beta   90.00
_cell.angle_gamma   90.00
#
_symmetry.space_group_name_H-M   'P 1'
#
loop_
_entity.id
_entity.type
_entity.pdbx_description
1 polymer ?
#
loop_
_entity_poly.entity_id
_entity_poly.type
_entity_poly.pdbx_seq_one_letter_code
_entity_poly.pdbx_strand_id
1 'polypeptide(L)'
;MQNTCISNISNIMLVPPQLPNEFDTVKRLPVEPLQWTAFNLHEKRLQSGMNALSMTSRELESESPALITAFNVVQMTGLALLLAVILTAWLAPSVKRFIVWFNVFISWIFSASSFLLLMGRQTGPEPPFVSCLFQSMMIYAAPAMNACVCVSFALEPFFNVSAAAAQTPASRNWKLFIVSLPYITPFLVCLEVLVIGLSRRDASSTTQCHRNVLPFHDPNTMRPIDHFPLSLNSHSSIHIPIEPTGQSLQGLSSCYQYRQLSL
;
A
#
# COMPACT_ATOMS: atom_id res chain seq x y z
N MET A 1 -17.06 22.44 -47.49
CA MET A 1 -18.19 23.26 -47.01
C MET A 1 -18.31 23.13 -45.50
N GLN A 2 -17.60 23.96 -44.75
CA GLN A 2 -18.13 24.69 -43.60
C GLN A 2 -17.09 25.73 -43.19
N ASN A 3 -17.56 26.96 -43.20
CA ASN A 3 -16.87 28.23 -43.11
C ASN A 3 -16.40 28.48 -41.67
N THR A 4 -15.19 29.02 -41.48
CA THR A 4 -14.97 30.45 -41.18
C THR A 4 -15.69 30.93 -39.92
N CYS A 5 -14.99 30.90 -38.79
CA CYS A 5 -15.27 31.75 -37.64
C CYS A 5 -14.00 31.89 -36.79
N ILE A 6 -13.02 32.64 -37.32
CA ILE A 6 -11.87 33.14 -36.57
C ILE A 6 -11.77 34.63 -36.86
N SER A 7 -12.36 35.44 -35.99
CA SER A 7 -12.01 36.86 -35.85
C SER A 7 -12.73 37.46 -34.64
N ASN A 8 -12.00 38.24 -33.84
CA ASN A 8 -12.46 39.10 -32.74
C ASN A 8 -12.74 38.46 -31.37
N ILE A 9 -11.66 38.11 -30.66
CA ILE A 9 -11.56 38.37 -29.21
C ILE A 9 -10.20 39.01 -28.96
N SER A 10 -10.08 40.29 -29.31
CA SER A 10 -8.96 41.15 -28.92
C SER A 10 -9.55 42.30 -28.12
N ASN A 11 -9.08 42.50 -26.90
CA ASN A 11 -9.45 43.54 -25.93
C ASN A 11 -10.62 43.24 -24.97
N ILE A 12 -10.51 42.16 -24.18
CA ILE A 12 -11.01 42.21 -22.80
C ILE A 12 -9.77 42.31 -21.91
N MET A 13 -9.42 43.55 -21.60
CA MET A 13 -8.45 43.92 -20.57
C MET A 13 -9.06 43.49 -19.23
N LEU A 14 -8.77 42.26 -18.81
CA LEU A 14 -9.12 41.77 -17.48
C LEU A 14 -8.24 42.51 -16.46
N VAL A 15 -8.82 43.55 -15.86
CA VAL A 15 -8.33 44.13 -14.61
C VAL A 15 -8.23 42.99 -13.59
N PRO A 16 -7.05 42.71 -13.01
CA PRO A 16 -6.94 41.71 -11.97
C PRO A 16 -7.80 42.15 -10.77
N PRO A 17 -8.68 41.29 -10.23
CA PRO A 17 -9.35 41.59 -8.98
C PRO A 17 -8.29 41.71 -7.89
N GLN A 18 -8.16 42.91 -7.35
CA GLN A 18 -7.39 43.19 -6.12
C GLN A 18 -8.05 42.40 -4.99
N LEU A 19 -7.51 41.23 -4.67
CA LEU A 19 -7.92 40.49 -3.48
C LEU A 19 -7.47 41.30 -2.26
N PRO A 20 -8.38 41.63 -1.33
CA PRO A 20 -7.99 42.25 -0.07
C PRO A 20 -7.06 41.29 0.70
N ASN A 21 -5.90 41.80 1.09
CA ASN A 21 -4.97 41.16 2.01
C ASN A 21 -5.63 41.09 3.40
N GLU A 22 -6.54 40.14 3.59
CA GLU A 22 -7.23 39.90 4.86
C GLU A 22 -6.77 38.55 5.44
N PHE A 23 -5.45 38.39 5.60
CA PHE A 23 -4.84 37.22 6.23
C PHE A 23 -3.85 37.57 7.35
N ASP A 24 -4.00 38.75 7.95
CA ASP A 24 -3.18 39.22 9.07
C ASP A 24 -3.96 39.32 10.38
N THR A 25 -4.84 38.37 10.71
CA THR A 25 -5.30 38.23 12.11
C THR A 25 -5.84 36.85 12.48
N VAL A 26 -5.17 35.76 12.10
CA VAL A 26 -5.39 34.48 12.81
C VAL A 26 -4.66 34.57 14.15
N LYS A 27 -5.34 35.15 15.15
CA LYS A 27 -4.96 35.06 16.56
C LYS A 27 -4.73 33.58 16.87
N ARG A 28 -3.49 33.22 17.21
CA ARG A 28 -3.16 31.92 17.81
C ARG A 28 -3.99 31.78 19.08
N LEU A 29 -5.10 31.05 19.00
CA LEU A 29 -5.78 30.56 20.18
C LEU A 29 -4.83 29.61 20.90
N PRO A 30 -4.72 29.70 22.24
CA PRO A 30 -3.95 28.74 23.01
C PRO A 30 -4.53 27.35 22.77
N VAL A 31 -3.72 26.46 22.19
CA VAL A 31 -4.04 25.05 22.04
C VAL A 31 -3.98 24.42 23.43
N GLU A 32 -5.13 24.40 24.10
CA GLU A 32 -5.34 23.72 25.38
C GLU A 32 -5.08 22.20 25.21
N PRO A 33 -4.31 21.55 26.12
CA PRO A 33 -3.94 20.13 26.03
C PRO A 33 -5.07 19.13 26.37
N LEU A 34 -6.33 19.48 26.08
CA LEU A 34 -7.51 18.68 26.44
C LEU A 34 -7.84 17.51 25.48
N GLN A 35 -7.11 17.34 24.37
CA GLN A 35 -7.37 16.27 23.40
C GLN A 35 -6.74 14.91 23.75
N TRP A 36 -5.75 14.86 24.63
CA TRP A 36 -5.03 13.61 24.93
C TRP A 36 -5.82 12.61 25.80
N THR A 37 -6.77 13.08 26.61
CA THR A 37 -7.56 12.20 27.48
C THR A 37 -8.71 11.50 26.73
N ALA A 38 -9.29 12.16 25.71
CA ALA A 38 -10.32 11.57 24.86
C ALA A 38 -9.77 10.43 23.96
N PHE A 39 -8.51 10.54 23.51
CA PHE A 39 -7.86 9.53 22.69
C PHE A 39 -7.64 8.21 23.47
N ASN A 40 -7.19 8.31 24.72
CA ASN A 40 -6.96 7.15 25.59
C ASN A 40 -8.25 6.38 25.95
N LEU A 41 -9.40 7.06 26.01
CA LEU A 41 -10.69 6.41 26.27
C LEU A 41 -11.23 5.68 25.03
N HIS A 42 -10.94 6.21 23.83
CA HIS A 42 -11.29 5.57 22.56
C HIS A 42 -10.45 4.31 22.32
N GLU A 43 -9.16 4.34 22.65
CA GLU A 43 -8.26 3.19 22.57
C GLU A 43 -8.74 2.03 23.47
N LYS A 44 -9.17 2.31 24.71
CA LYS A 44 -9.68 1.28 25.62
C LYS A 44 -11.00 0.64 25.14
N ARG A 45 -11.89 1.40 24.50
CA ARG A 45 -13.11 0.82 23.88
C ARG A 45 -12.78 -0.02 22.66
N LEU A 46 -11.80 0.39 21.85
CA LEU A 46 -11.31 -0.41 20.72
C LEU A 46 -10.68 -1.72 21.21
N GLN A 47 -9.86 -1.69 22.26
CA GLN A 47 -9.27 -2.90 22.86
C GLN A 47 -10.33 -3.88 23.36
N SER A 48 -11.37 -3.38 24.04
CA SER A 48 -12.46 -4.21 24.53
C SER A 48 -13.31 -4.82 23.40
N GLY A 49 -13.49 -4.09 22.30
CA GLY A 49 -14.14 -4.61 21.09
C GLY A 49 -13.31 -5.68 20.37
N MET A 50 -11.98 -5.50 20.31
CA MET A 50 -11.06 -6.47 19.70
C MET A 50 -11.06 -7.83 20.41
N ASN A 51 -11.24 -7.85 21.74
CA ASN A 51 -11.29 -9.10 22.50
C ASN A 51 -12.58 -9.90 22.22
N ALA A 52 -13.72 -9.22 22.05
CA ALA A 52 -14.98 -9.85 21.68
C ALA A 52 -14.97 -10.37 20.22
N LEU A 53 -14.35 -9.62 19.30
CA LEU A 53 -14.08 -10.05 17.92
C LEU A 53 -13.14 -11.26 17.84
N SER A 54 -12.16 -11.35 18.76
CA SER A 54 -11.26 -12.52 18.81
C SER A 54 -11.99 -13.81 19.18
N MET A 55 -13.12 -13.72 19.90
CA MET A 55 -13.93 -14.87 20.30
C MET A 55 -14.81 -15.38 19.15
N THR A 56 -15.30 -14.48 18.28
CA THR A 56 -15.97 -14.85 17.02
C THR A 56 -14.99 -15.48 16.01
N SER A 57 -13.71 -15.08 16.07
CA SER A 57 -12.66 -15.64 15.20
C SER A 57 -12.34 -17.12 15.45
N ARG A 58 -12.63 -17.66 16.63
CA ARG A 58 -12.36 -19.08 16.96
C ARG A 58 -13.45 -20.04 16.48
N GLU A 59 -14.70 -19.59 16.38
CA GLU A 59 -15.78 -20.39 15.78
C GLU A 59 -15.66 -20.43 14.23
N LEU A 60 -15.01 -19.43 13.63
CA LEU A 60 -14.65 -19.40 12.20
C LEU A 60 -13.50 -20.36 11.81
N GLU A 61 -12.79 -20.93 12.79
CA GLU A 61 -11.66 -21.84 12.55
C GLU A 61 -12.12 -23.24 12.06
N SER A 62 -13.43 -23.54 12.14
CA SER A 62 -14.07 -24.74 11.58
C SER A 62 -14.58 -24.56 10.13
N GLU A 63 -14.57 -23.34 9.58
CA GLU A 63 -15.14 -22.98 8.26
C GLU A 63 -14.11 -22.91 7.10
N SER A 64 -13.02 -23.68 7.20
CA SER A 64 -11.87 -23.55 6.30
C SER A 64 -12.13 -23.75 4.78
N PRO A 65 -13.10 -24.54 4.28
CA PRO A 65 -13.34 -24.62 2.83
C PRO A 65 -14.38 -23.62 2.31
N ALA A 66 -15.37 -23.24 3.12
CA ALA A 66 -16.46 -22.35 2.72
C ALA A 66 -15.96 -20.92 2.54
N LEU A 67 -15.15 -20.44 3.49
CA LEU A 67 -14.53 -19.11 3.43
C LEU A 67 -13.61 -18.96 2.21
N ILE A 68 -12.77 -19.97 1.96
CA ILE A 68 -11.87 -20.00 0.79
C ILE A 68 -12.68 -19.94 -0.51
N THR A 69 -13.76 -20.72 -0.58
CA THR A 69 -14.65 -20.73 -1.74
C THR A 69 -15.32 -19.38 -1.94
N ALA A 70 -15.87 -18.78 -0.88
CA ALA A 70 -16.50 -17.47 -0.93
C ALA A 70 -15.51 -16.39 -1.39
N PHE A 71 -14.30 -16.36 -0.83
CA PHE A 71 -13.25 -15.43 -1.23
C PHE A 71 -12.89 -15.59 -2.72
N ASN A 72 -12.69 -16.83 -3.18
CA ASN A 72 -12.39 -17.11 -4.58
C ASN A 72 -13.53 -16.65 -5.52
N VAL A 73 -14.79 -16.88 -5.15
CA VAL A 73 -15.96 -16.42 -5.92
C VAL A 73 -16.01 -14.90 -6.00
N VAL A 74 -15.77 -14.21 -4.88
CA VAL A 74 -15.71 -12.74 -4.84
C VAL A 74 -14.59 -12.22 -5.74
N GLN A 75 -13.39 -12.82 -5.70
CA GLN A 75 -12.27 -12.40 -6.53
C GLN A 75 -12.52 -12.66 -8.02
N MET A 76 -13.08 -13.81 -8.38
CA MET A 76 -13.44 -14.10 -9.77
C MET A 76 -14.51 -13.15 -10.31
N THR A 77 -15.53 -12.88 -9.50
CA THR A 77 -16.61 -11.95 -9.86
C THR A 77 -16.07 -10.54 -10.01
N GLY A 78 -15.24 -10.08 -9.06
CA GLY A 78 -14.55 -8.79 -9.13
C GLY A 78 -13.70 -8.66 -10.38
N LEU A 79 -12.87 -9.67 -10.69
CA LEU A 79 -12.06 -9.70 -11.90
C LEU A 79 -12.91 -9.63 -13.18
N ALA A 80 -13.98 -10.43 -13.26
CA ALA A 80 -14.88 -10.42 -14.41
C ALA A 80 -15.55 -9.04 -14.61
N LEU A 81 -16.01 -8.41 -13.53
CA LEU A 81 -16.60 -7.07 -13.57
C LEU A 81 -15.58 -6.01 -13.99
N LEU A 82 -14.35 -6.05 -13.47
CA LEU A 82 -13.29 -5.12 -13.86
C LEU A 82 -12.93 -5.25 -15.35
N LEU A 83 -12.85 -6.48 -15.86
CA LEU A 83 -12.62 -6.74 -17.29
C LEU A 83 -13.79 -6.24 -18.15
N ALA A 84 -15.04 -6.44 -17.70
CA ALA A 84 -16.21 -5.89 -18.39
C ALA A 84 -16.19 -4.36 -18.41
N VAL A 85 -15.75 -3.71 -17.34
CA VAL A 85 -15.60 -2.24 -17.28
C VAL A 85 -14.52 -1.75 -18.26
N ILE A 86 -13.37 -2.42 -18.33
CA ILE A 86 -12.34 -2.08 -19.32
C ILE A 86 -12.86 -2.30 -20.75
N LEU A 87 -13.52 -3.43 -21.00
CA LEU A 87 -14.07 -3.77 -22.30
C LEU A 87 -15.12 -2.75 -22.75
N THR A 88 -16.06 -2.38 -21.87
CA THR A 88 -17.06 -1.35 -22.16
C THR A 88 -16.43 0.02 -22.38
N ALA A 89 -15.37 0.36 -21.63
CA ALA A 89 -14.61 1.59 -21.88
C ALA A 89 -13.93 1.57 -23.26
N TRP A 90 -13.41 0.43 -23.68
CA TRP A 90 -12.78 0.24 -24.99
C TRP A 90 -13.80 0.31 -26.14
N LEU A 91 -14.99 -0.25 -25.95
CA LEU A 91 -16.09 -0.18 -26.92
C LEU A 91 -16.73 1.21 -27.03
N ALA A 92 -16.49 2.11 -26.06
CA ALA A 92 -17.03 3.46 -26.01
C ALA A 92 -15.93 4.53 -26.15
N PRO A 93 -15.31 4.69 -27.34
CA PRO A 93 -14.23 5.65 -27.58
C PRO A 93 -14.70 7.12 -27.53
N SER A 94 -16.00 7.38 -27.60
CA SER A 94 -16.59 8.72 -27.51
C SER A 94 -16.35 9.41 -26.15
N VAL A 95 -16.21 8.61 -25.09
CA VAL A 95 -16.04 9.14 -23.73
C VAL A 95 -14.55 9.39 -23.47
N LYS A 96 -14.18 10.67 -23.28
CA LYS A 96 -12.84 11.07 -22.87
C LYS A 96 -12.59 10.61 -21.43
N ARG A 97 -11.72 9.61 -21.25
CA ARG A 97 -11.32 9.08 -19.94
C ARG A 97 -9.87 9.44 -19.66
N PHE A 98 -9.54 9.67 -18.39
CA PHE A 98 -8.17 9.88 -17.95
C PHE A 98 -7.38 8.57 -18.01
N ILE A 99 -6.09 8.65 -18.34
CA ILE A 99 -5.24 7.47 -18.42
C ILE A 99 -5.06 6.80 -17.05
N VAL A 100 -5.01 7.58 -15.97
CA VAL A 100 -4.86 7.05 -14.60
C VAL A 100 -6.09 6.28 -14.15
N TRP A 101 -7.26 6.54 -14.75
CA TRP A 101 -8.45 5.73 -14.50
C TRP A 101 -8.18 4.26 -14.87
N PHE A 102 -7.54 3.99 -16.01
CA PHE A 102 -7.16 2.62 -16.39
C PHE A 102 -6.14 2.01 -15.43
N ASN A 103 -5.19 2.80 -14.90
CA ASN A 103 -4.20 2.32 -13.93
C ASN A 103 -4.88 1.77 -12.66
N VAL A 104 -6.01 2.35 -12.23
CA VAL A 104 -6.83 1.81 -11.14
C VAL A 104 -7.36 0.43 -11.50
N PHE A 105 -8.04 0.27 -12.63
CA PHE A 105 -8.56 -1.07 -12.99
C PHE A 105 -7.45 -2.11 -13.15
N ILE A 106 -6.31 -1.72 -13.74
CA ILE A 106 -5.16 -2.60 -13.91
C ILE A 106 -4.58 -3.03 -12.55
N SER A 107 -4.49 -2.15 -11.56
CA SER A 107 -3.97 -2.52 -10.23
C SER A 107 -4.90 -3.46 -9.48
N TRP A 108 -6.22 -3.28 -9.62
CA TRP A 108 -7.20 -4.20 -9.05
C TRP A 108 -7.20 -5.56 -9.75
N ILE A 109 -7.06 -5.58 -11.07
CA ILE A 109 -6.87 -6.83 -11.85
C ILE A 109 -5.59 -7.54 -11.40
N PHE A 110 -4.49 -6.81 -11.23
CA PHE A 110 -3.22 -7.36 -10.74
C PHE A 110 -3.40 -7.98 -9.35
N SER A 111 -4.06 -7.26 -8.43
CA SER A 111 -4.35 -7.76 -7.08
C SER A 111 -5.23 -9.00 -7.10
N ALA A 112 -6.34 -9.00 -7.85
CA ALA A 112 -7.22 -10.17 -7.96
C ALA A 112 -6.47 -11.37 -8.57
N SER A 113 -5.70 -11.15 -9.63
CA SER A 113 -4.88 -12.19 -10.27
C SER A 113 -3.89 -12.82 -9.30
N SER A 114 -3.27 -12.02 -8.42
CA SER A 114 -2.30 -12.52 -7.42
C SER A 114 -2.91 -13.56 -6.47
N PHE A 115 -4.17 -13.37 -6.08
CA PHE A 115 -4.90 -14.28 -5.20
C PHE A 115 -5.40 -15.51 -5.95
N LEU A 116 -5.87 -15.33 -7.19
CA LEU A 116 -6.41 -16.40 -8.02
C LEU A 116 -5.37 -17.44 -8.44
N LEU A 117 -4.07 -17.11 -8.45
CA LEU A 117 -3.03 -18.10 -8.75
C LEU A 117 -2.96 -19.26 -7.74
N LEU A 118 -3.50 -19.09 -6.52
CA LEU A 118 -3.58 -20.17 -5.54
C LEU A 118 -4.82 -21.04 -5.68
N MET A 119 -5.75 -20.67 -6.57
CA MET A 119 -7.00 -21.39 -6.75
C MET A 119 -6.70 -22.85 -7.13
N GLY A 120 -7.32 -23.79 -6.40
CA GLY A 120 -7.12 -25.23 -6.59
C GLY A 120 -5.88 -25.82 -5.91
N ARG A 121 -5.02 -25.01 -5.30
CA ARG A 121 -3.87 -25.45 -4.49
C ARG A 121 -3.98 -25.08 -3.01
N GLN A 122 -5.11 -24.52 -2.59
CA GLN A 122 -5.33 -24.04 -1.21
C GLN A 122 -5.45 -25.16 -0.17
N THR A 123 -5.99 -26.33 -0.53
CA THR A 123 -6.22 -27.47 0.38
C THR A 123 -5.46 -28.75 -0.02
N GLY A 124 -4.49 -28.61 -0.93
CA GLY A 124 -3.78 -29.72 -1.56
C GLY A 124 -2.35 -29.95 -1.05
N PRO A 125 -1.60 -30.85 -1.70
CA PRO A 125 -0.18 -31.04 -1.43
C PRO A 125 0.62 -29.75 -1.71
N GLU A 126 1.78 -29.62 -1.07
CA GLU A 126 2.63 -28.42 -1.12
C GLU A 126 2.85 -27.95 -2.58
N PRO A 127 2.56 -26.68 -2.91
CA PRO A 127 2.76 -26.17 -4.26
C PRO A 127 4.25 -26.11 -4.62
N PRO A 128 4.61 -26.22 -5.91
CA PRO A 128 6.00 -26.09 -6.33
C PRO A 128 6.54 -24.72 -5.93
N PHE A 129 7.81 -24.68 -5.52
CA PHE A 129 8.52 -23.48 -5.06
C PHE A 129 8.30 -22.26 -5.97
N VAL A 130 8.37 -22.45 -7.28
CA VAL A 130 8.22 -21.35 -8.27
C VAL A 130 6.84 -20.69 -8.16
N SER A 131 5.77 -21.45 -7.98
CA SER A 131 4.41 -20.89 -7.84
C SER A 131 4.26 -20.13 -6.52
N CYS A 132 4.81 -20.65 -5.42
CA CYS A 132 4.79 -19.98 -4.13
C CYS A 132 5.58 -18.66 -4.15
N LEU A 133 6.77 -18.68 -4.75
CA LEU A 133 7.62 -17.51 -4.90
C LEU A 133 6.93 -16.45 -5.78
N PHE A 134 6.40 -16.86 -6.94
CA PHE A 134 5.71 -15.95 -7.84
C PHE A 134 4.47 -15.33 -7.21
N GLN A 135 3.69 -16.13 -6.46
CA GLN A 135 2.53 -15.62 -5.73
C GLN A 135 2.94 -14.59 -4.68
N SER A 136 3.97 -14.91 -3.89
CA SER A 136 4.50 -14.02 -2.86
C SER A 136 4.96 -12.70 -3.47
N MET A 137 5.69 -12.73 -4.59
CA MET A 137 6.12 -11.52 -5.32
C MET A 137 4.93 -10.59 -5.63
N MET A 138 3.85 -11.12 -6.20
CA MET A 138 2.70 -10.28 -6.55
C MET A 138 1.90 -9.81 -5.33
N ILE A 139 1.74 -10.64 -4.30
CA ILE A 139 1.02 -10.26 -3.07
C ILE A 139 1.75 -9.11 -2.38
N TYR A 140 3.08 -9.13 -2.32
CA TYR A 140 3.86 -8.03 -1.75
C TYR A 140 3.89 -6.79 -2.66
N ALA A 141 3.89 -6.98 -3.98
CA ALA A 141 3.90 -5.87 -4.93
C ALA A 141 2.56 -5.13 -5.03
N ALA A 142 1.43 -5.81 -4.82
CA ALA A 142 0.09 -5.24 -5.03
C ALA A 142 -0.22 -4.03 -4.12
N PRO A 143 0.04 -4.04 -2.80
CA PRO A 143 -0.15 -2.85 -1.95
C PRO A 143 0.68 -1.65 -2.39
N ALA A 144 1.93 -1.88 -2.79
CA ALA A 144 2.82 -0.82 -3.27
C ALA A 144 2.31 -0.21 -4.59
N MET A 145 1.83 -1.04 -5.52
CA MET A 145 1.18 -0.60 -6.75
C MET A 145 -0.08 0.23 -6.44
N ASN A 146 -0.96 -0.27 -5.57
CA ASN A 146 -2.20 0.41 -5.20
C ASN A 146 -1.94 1.78 -4.56
N ALA A 147 -0.98 1.88 -3.65
CA ALA A 147 -0.60 3.16 -3.05
C ALA A 147 -0.13 4.17 -4.11
N CYS A 148 0.71 3.73 -5.05
CA CYS A 148 1.21 4.55 -6.14
C CYS A 148 0.09 5.00 -7.10
N VAL A 149 -0.86 4.11 -7.41
CA VAL A 149 -2.04 4.43 -8.21
C VAL A 149 -2.91 5.46 -7.51
N CYS A 150 -3.19 5.30 -6.21
CA CYS A 150 -3.98 6.25 -5.43
C CYS A 150 -3.35 7.66 -5.46
N VAL A 151 -2.04 7.75 -5.25
CA VAL A 151 -1.31 9.02 -5.35
C VAL A 151 -1.41 9.61 -6.76
N SER A 152 -1.22 8.79 -7.79
CA SER A 152 -1.32 9.23 -9.19
C SER A 152 -2.73 9.74 -9.52
N PHE A 153 -3.76 9.05 -9.03
CA PHE A 153 -5.16 9.37 -9.24
C PHE A 153 -5.57 10.66 -8.52
N ALA A 154 -4.98 10.96 -7.36
CA ALA A 154 -5.20 12.23 -6.66
C ALA A 154 -4.44 13.39 -7.31
N LEU A 155 -3.20 13.16 -7.75
CA LEU A 155 -2.34 14.20 -8.33
C LEU A 155 -2.79 14.64 -9.72
N GLU A 156 -3.28 13.74 -10.58
CA GLU A 156 -3.71 14.10 -11.93
C GLU A 156 -4.77 15.22 -11.98
N PRO A 157 -5.92 15.13 -11.27
CA PRO A 157 -6.91 16.20 -11.25
C PRO A 157 -6.37 17.46 -10.56
N PHE A 158 -5.58 17.32 -9.50
CA PHE A 158 -4.96 18.47 -8.81
C PHE A 158 -4.08 19.30 -9.75
N PHE A 159 -3.20 18.64 -10.52
CA PHE A 159 -2.34 19.31 -11.49
C PHE A 159 -3.11 19.85 -12.69
N ASN A 160 -4.15 19.15 -13.16
CA ASN A 160 -4.98 19.64 -14.26
C ASN A 160 -5.72 20.92 -13.88
N VAL A 161 -6.29 20.99 -12.67
CA VAL A 161 -6.94 22.21 -12.14
C VAL A 161 -5.92 23.33 -11.92
N SER A 162 -4.78 23.01 -11.30
CA SER A 162 -3.73 24.00 -11.04
C SER A 162 -3.14 24.58 -12.33
N ALA A 163 -2.90 23.75 -13.33
CA ALA A 163 -2.41 24.18 -14.64
C ALA A 163 -3.45 25.04 -15.40
N ALA A 164 -4.73 24.70 -15.29
CA ALA A 164 -5.81 25.51 -15.86
C ALA A 164 -5.91 26.89 -15.18
N ALA A 165 -5.75 26.94 -13.86
CA ALA A 165 -5.76 28.20 -13.10
C ALA A 165 -4.53 29.08 -13.42
N ALA A 166 -3.35 28.47 -13.56
CA ALA A 166 -2.11 29.18 -13.87
C ALA A 166 -1.96 29.53 -15.37
N GLN A 167 -2.85 29.04 -16.24
CA GLN A 167 -2.74 29.14 -17.72
C GLN A 167 -1.41 28.60 -18.28
N THR A 168 -0.71 27.74 -17.51
CA THR A 168 0.55 27.13 -17.92
C THR A 168 0.31 25.69 -18.37
N PRO A 169 0.80 25.27 -19.55
CA PRO A 169 0.66 23.89 -19.98
C PRO A 169 1.45 22.96 -19.03
N ALA A 170 0.76 21.96 -18.47
CA ALA A 170 1.42 20.94 -17.67
C ALA A 170 2.48 20.21 -18.51
N SER A 171 3.69 20.04 -17.96
CA SER A 171 4.79 19.43 -18.70
C SER A 171 4.47 17.97 -19.06
N ARG A 172 4.74 17.60 -20.31
CA ARG A 172 4.51 16.23 -20.82
C ARG A 172 5.29 15.19 -20.01
N ASN A 173 6.52 15.52 -19.62
CA ASN A 173 7.41 14.63 -18.87
C ASN A 173 6.83 14.33 -17.47
N TRP A 174 6.20 15.30 -16.82
CA TRP A 174 5.56 15.10 -15.52
C TRP A 174 4.37 14.14 -15.60
N LYS A 175 3.54 14.27 -16.63
CA LYS A 175 2.43 13.32 -16.87
C LYS A 175 2.93 11.90 -17.10
N LEU A 176 3.97 11.74 -17.92
CA LEU A 176 4.60 10.44 -18.14
C LEU A 176 5.18 9.85 -16.85
N PHE A 177 5.85 10.67 -16.04
CA PHE A 177 6.39 10.25 -14.75
C PHE A 177 5.29 9.72 -13.82
N ILE A 178 4.22 10.48 -13.60
CA ILE A 178 3.08 10.06 -12.76
C ILE A 178 2.47 8.76 -13.28
N VAL A 179 2.26 8.63 -14.59
CA VAL A 179 1.65 7.43 -15.18
C VAL A 179 2.56 6.20 -15.07
N SER A 180 3.88 6.38 -15.13
CA SER A 180 4.87 5.28 -15.05
C SER A 180 5.10 4.75 -13.64
N LEU A 181 4.93 5.60 -12.63
CA LEU A 181 5.28 5.30 -11.23
C LEU A 181 4.57 4.04 -10.68
N PRO A 182 3.26 3.82 -10.93
CA PRO A 182 2.57 2.59 -10.55
C PRO A 182 3.13 1.28 -11.12
N TYR A 183 3.94 1.33 -12.17
CA TYR A 183 4.52 0.14 -12.80
C TYR A 183 5.95 -0.12 -12.35
N ILE A 184 6.71 0.94 -12.08
CA ILE A 184 8.10 0.84 -11.61
C ILE A 184 8.12 0.28 -10.18
N THR A 185 7.26 0.78 -9.30
CA THR A 185 7.22 0.34 -7.89
C THR A 185 6.99 -1.16 -7.71
N PRO A 186 5.93 -1.78 -8.26
CA PRO A 186 5.73 -3.23 -8.11
C PRO A 186 6.85 -4.05 -8.75
N PHE A 187 7.48 -3.56 -9.82
CA PHE A 187 8.64 -4.23 -10.42
C PHE A 187 9.82 -4.29 -9.45
N LEU A 188 10.13 -3.19 -8.76
CA LEU A 188 11.19 -3.15 -7.75
C LEU A 188 10.88 -4.09 -6.58
N VAL A 189 9.64 -4.07 -6.06
CA VAL A 189 9.23 -4.98 -4.97
C VAL A 189 9.30 -6.44 -5.41
N CYS A 190 8.86 -6.76 -6.63
CA CYS A 190 9.01 -8.11 -7.20
C CYS A 190 10.48 -8.54 -7.27
N LEU A 191 11.37 -7.65 -7.71
CA LEU A 191 12.81 -7.94 -7.76
C LEU A 191 13.39 -8.19 -6.37
N GLU A 192 13.02 -7.40 -5.37
CA GLU A 192 13.46 -7.60 -3.98
C GLU A 192 13.02 -8.97 -3.45
N VAL A 193 11.74 -9.32 -3.60
CA VAL A 193 11.21 -10.62 -3.16
C VAL A 193 11.87 -11.77 -3.93
N LEU A 194 12.12 -11.60 -5.23
CA LEU A 194 12.81 -12.60 -6.06
C LEU A 194 14.25 -12.83 -5.57
N VAL A 195 15.01 -11.76 -5.35
CA VAL A 195 16.40 -11.85 -4.87
C VAL A 195 16.46 -12.51 -3.49
N ILE A 196 15.57 -12.13 -2.57
CA ILE A 196 15.47 -12.74 -1.24
C ILE A 196 15.08 -14.23 -1.33
N GLY A 197 14.12 -14.55 -2.20
CA GLY A 197 13.64 -15.92 -2.42
C GLY A 197 14.71 -16.83 -3.01
N LEU A 198 15.49 -16.34 -3.97
CA LEU A 198 16.58 -17.11 -4.59
C LEU A 198 17.79 -17.25 -3.66
N SER A 199 18.18 -16.18 -2.95
CA SER A 199 19.33 -16.21 -2.03
C SER A 199 19.16 -17.22 -0.89
N ARG A 200 17.91 -17.49 -0.47
CA ARG A 200 17.61 -18.48 0.58
C ARG A 200 17.48 -19.91 0.04
N ARG A 201 17.28 -20.08 -1.27
CA ARG A 201 17.14 -21.41 -1.89
C ARG A 201 18.43 -22.21 -1.81
N ASP A 202 19.57 -21.54 -1.96
CA ASP A 202 20.88 -22.18 -2.00
C ASP A 202 21.33 -22.73 -0.63
N ALA A 203 20.71 -22.24 0.47
CA ALA A 203 21.04 -22.64 1.83
C ALA A 203 20.22 -23.84 2.36
N SER A 204 19.08 -24.15 1.74
CA SER A 204 18.17 -25.20 2.23
C SER A 204 17.63 -26.02 1.08
N SER A 205 18.38 -27.07 0.75
CA SER A 205 17.91 -28.09 -0.18
C SER A 205 16.74 -28.85 0.47
N THR A 206 15.54 -28.54 -0.02
CA THR A 206 14.30 -29.35 0.09
C THR A 206 13.49 -29.13 1.39
N THR A 207 12.19 -28.87 1.22
CA THR A 207 11.09 -29.11 2.19
C THR A 207 10.60 -28.02 3.16
N GLN A 208 10.86 -26.71 2.94
CA GLN A 208 10.28 -25.72 3.87
C GLN A 208 9.82 -24.40 3.23
N CYS A 209 8.88 -24.47 2.29
CA CYS A 209 8.20 -23.28 1.76
C CYS A 209 7.13 -22.73 2.74
N HIS A 210 6.60 -23.56 3.64
CA HIS A 210 5.47 -23.18 4.50
C HIS A 210 5.84 -22.41 5.78
N ARG A 211 7.12 -22.40 6.21
CA ARG A 211 7.49 -21.83 7.53
C ARG A 211 8.01 -20.38 7.49
N ASN A 212 8.38 -19.86 6.32
CA ASN A 212 9.15 -18.61 6.23
C ASN A 212 8.37 -17.38 5.73
N VAL A 213 7.12 -17.52 5.29
CA VAL A 213 6.29 -16.39 4.82
C VAL A 213 5.57 -15.67 5.98
N LEU A 214 5.51 -16.29 7.16
CA LEU A 214 5.02 -15.65 8.39
C LEU A 214 6.15 -15.55 9.42
N PRO A 215 6.99 -14.49 9.39
CA PRO A 215 8.03 -14.31 10.41
C PRO A 215 7.47 -13.82 11.76
N PHE A 216 6.17 -13.98 12.06
CA PHE A 216 5.56 -13.28 13.20
C PHE A 216 4.46 -14.08 13.92
N HIS A 217 4.79 -15.28 14.40
CA HIS A 217 4.07 -15.86 15.54
C HIS A 217 4.92 -16.91 16.26
N ASP A 218 6.08 -16.51 16.79
CA ASP A 218 6.64 -17.25 17.93
C ASP A 218 6.18 -16.53 19.22
N PRO A 219 5.10 -17.01 19.88
CA PRO A 219 4.59 -16.40 21.10
C PRO A 219 5.58 -16.50 22.28
N ASN A 220 6.65 -17.29 22.17
CA ASN A 220 7.62 -17.49 23.26
C ASN A 220 8.81 -16.51 23.20
N THR A 221 8.93 -15.68 22.16
CA THR A 221 10.02 -14.70 22.04
C THR A 221 9.67 -13.33 22.61
N MET A 222 8.45 -13.15 23.14
CA MET A 222 8.08 -11.95 23.86
C MET A 222 8.63 -12.05 25.28
N ARG A 223 9.96 -11.86 25.41
CA ARG A 223 10.54 -11.58 26.73
C ARG A 223 9.88 -10.31 27.25
N PRO A 224 9.41 -10.30 28.51
CA PRO A 224 8.95 -9.07 29.13
C PRO A 224 10.08 -8.05 29.01
N ILE A 225 9.75 -6.86 28.50
CA ILE A 225 10.63 -5.71 28.59
C ILE A 225 10.59 -5.31 30.06
N ASP A 226 11.40 -6.00 30.85
CA ASP A 226 11.65 -5.62 32.23
C ASP A 226 12.33 -4.25 32.19
N HIS A 227 11.58 -3.25 32.66
CA HIS A 227 12.02 -2.00 33.25
C HIS A 227 13.42 -1.52 32.83
N PHE A 228 13.46 -0.55 31.91
CA PHE A 228 14.59 0.35 31.73
C PHE A 228 14.88 1.08 33.06
N PRO A 229 16.01 0.84 33.75
CA PRO A 229 16.40 1.69 34.85
C PRO A 229 17.15 2.90 34.26
N LEU A 230 16.48 4.05 34.20
CA LEU A 230 17.14 5.34 34.05
C LEU A 230 17.89 5.65 35.35
N SER A 231 19.07 5.06 35.51
CA SER A 231 20.07 5.53 36.49
C SER A 231 21.15 6.29 35.72
N LEU A 232 21.04 7.63 35.72
CA LEU A 232 22.18 8.48 35.46
C LEU A 232 23.12 8.34 36.66
N ASN A 233 24.19 7.54 36.50
CA ASN A 233 25.34 7.63 37.38
C ASN A 233 26.60 7.90 36.55
N SER A 234 27.20 9.04 36.88
CA SER A 234 28.46 9.54 36.36
C SER A 234 29.65 8.80 36.99
N HIS A 235 30.74 8.68 36.23
CA HIS A 235 32.05 8.16 36.60
C HIS A 235 32.19 6.64 36.84
N SER A 236 32.84 5.93 35.90
CA SER A 236 34.20 5.38 36.10
C SER A 236 34.61 4.44 34.96
N SER A 237 35.86 4.57 34.53
CA SER A 237 36.55 3.78 33.50
C SER A 237 36.49 2.28 33.72
N ILE A 238 36.09 1.50 32.70
CA ILE A 238 36.23 0.04 32.69
C ILE A 238 36.73 -0.45 31.32
N HIS A 239 37.76 -1.27 31.42
CA HIS A 239 38.48 -2.05 30.42
C HIS A 239 37.54 -2.81 29.45
N ILE A 240 37.82 -2.75 28.15
CA ILE A 240 37.14 -3.50 27.11
C ILE A 240 37.88 -4.83 26.87
N PRO A 241 37.28 -6.01 27.11
CA PRO A 241 37.76 -7.25 26.53
C PRO A 241 37.22 -7.40 25.10
N ILE A 242 38.12 -7.67 24.17
CA ILE A 242 37.79 -7.95 22.76
C ILE A 242 37.38 -9.42 22.68
N GLU A 243 36.07 -9.67 22.61
CA GLU A 243 35.50 -10.99 22.32
C GLU A 243 35.03 -11.02 20.86
N PRO A 244 35.49 -11.95 20.02
CA PRO A 244 35.10 -12.01 18.61
C PRO A 244 33.75 -12.72 18.49
N THR A 245 32.66 -11.98 18.70
CA THR A 245 31.33 -12.46 18.34
C THR A 245 31.08 -12.20 16.86
N GLY A 246 31.19 -13.26 16.07
CA GLY A 246 30.66 -13.35 14.71
C GLY A 246 29.12 -13.35 14.72
N GLN A 247 28.52 -12.23 15.14
CA GLN A 247 27.11 -11.97 14.89
C GLN A 247 26.99 -11.25 13.55
N SER A 248 26.59 -12.01 12.53
CA SER A 248 26.19 -11.43 11.25
C SER A 248 25.09 -10.41 11.50
N LEU A 249 25.31 -9.18 11.05
CA LEU A 249 24.26 -8.20 10.82
C LEU A 249 23.20 -8.80 9.88
N GLN A 250 22.20 -9.43 10.47
CA GLN A 250 20.90 -9.72 9.86
C GLN A 250 19.81 -8.99 10.66
N GLY A 251 20.05 -7.70 10.89
CA GLY A 251 19.08 -6.77 11.43
C GLY A 251 18.80 -5.68 10.40
N LEU A 252 17.51 -5.47 10.13
CA LEU A 252 16.95 -4.29 9.46
C LEU A 252 16.97 -4.31 7.91
N SER A 253 16.10 -5.13 7.33
CA SER A 253 15.34 -4.68 6.16
C SER A 253 13.88 -5.06 6.36
N SER A 254 13.10 -4.06 6.74
CA SER A 254 11.63 -3.96 6.75
C SER A 254 10.82 -5.23 6.50
N CYS A 255 10.47 -5.94 7.58
CA CYS A 255 9.25 -6.73 7.62
C CYS A 255 8.05 -5.77 7.66
N TYR A 256 7.55 -5.37 6.49
CA TYR A 256 6.34 -4.56 6.41
C TYR A 256 5.14 -5.35 6.93
N GLN A 257 4.56 -4.75 7.96
CA GLN A 257 3.49 -5.21 8.83
C GLN A 257 2.15 -5.32 8.09
N TYR A 258 1.87 -6.46 7.45
CA TYR A 258 0.55 -6.76 6.85
C TYR A 258 -0.27 -7.69 7.76
N ARG A 259 -0.51 -7.24 9.00
CA ARG A 259 -1.47 -7.85 9.95
C ARG A 259 -2.65 -6.92 10.27
N GLN A 260 -3.12 -6.11 9.32
CA GLN A 260 -4.18 -5.14 9.64
C GLN A 260 -5.34 -4.94 8.65
N LEU A 261 -5.34 -5.44 7.40
CA LEU A 261 -6.46 -5.11 6.48
C LEU A 261 -6.89 -6.28 5.58
N SER A 262 -7.22 -7.40 6.21
CA SER A 262 -8.11 -8.41 5.62
C SER A 262 -9.23 -8.74 6.61
N LEU A 263 -10.05 -7.73 6.88
CA LEU A 263 -11.47 -7.84 7.21
C LEU A 263 -12.22 -7.02 6.16
#